data_AF-A0A3N1V355-F1
#
_entry.id   AF-A0A3N1V355-F1
#
_cell.length_a   1.000
_cell.length_b   1.000
_cell.length_c   1.000
_cell.angle_alpha   90.00
_cell.angle_beta   90.00
_cell.angle_gamma   90.00
#
_symmetry.space_group_name_H-M   'P 1'
#
loop_
_entity.id
_entity.type
_entity.pdbx_description
1 polymer ?
#
loop_
_entity_poly.entity_id
_entity_poly.type
_entity_poly.pdbx_seq_one_letter_code
_entity_poly.pdbx_strand_id
1 'polypeptide(L)'
;MLNNGYDTWVRDFEAERERRAAIGDPEWERGAALDPALVRSLQRFQVGEDGDGSALIGKADRAGDPVYARAVRLFVAEEQNHARMLALLLATGGAGTLAGHWSDAVFVRLRRLLGLRVELLVLMVAEAVALRYYRAVRDGAPDPLVAEVAGRILADEERHVPFHCRRLREALAPLPAPARRAATLAWQGLLAGAGAVVAVDHGPALRHLGVGRRGFTADVLRSSGPLARAMRAAPAAAPAAAPAPAPAAPAGSAGV
;
A
#
# COMPACT_ATOMS: atom_id res chain seq x y z
N MET A 1 -15.40 25.89 -4.81
CA MET A 1 -15.01 24.60 -5.40
C MET A 1 -14.26 23.82 -4.33
N LEU A 2 -14.85 22.73 -3.86
CA LEU A 2 -14.38 21.94 -2.72
C LEU A 2 -13.14 21.11 -3.14
N ASN A 3 -12.26 20.88 -2.18
CA ASN A 3 -10.88 20.42 -2.30
C ASN A 3 -10.72 19.08 -3.09
N ASN A 4 -10.24 19.16 -4.35
CA ASN A 4 -9.94 18.04 -5.29
C ASN A 4 -8.77 17.12 -4.85
N GLY A 5 -8.70 16.71 -3.58
CA GLY A 5 -7.55 15.99 -3.04
C GLY A 5 -7.45 14.52 -3.47
N TYR A 6 -8.60 13.83 -3.53
CA TYR A 6 -8.68 12.38 -3.73
C TYR A 6 -9.27 11.93 -5.06
N ASP A 7 -9.80 12.84 -5.88
CA ASP A 7 -10.39 12.50 -7.18
C ASP A 7 -9.38 11.85 -8.13
N THR A 8 -8.12 12.27 -8.11
CA THR A 8 -7.05 11.60 -8.87
C THR A 8 -6.82 10.18 -8.36
N TRP A 9 -6.78 9.97 -7.05
CA TRP A 9 -6.65 8.63 -6.48
C TRP A 9 -7.82 7.71 -6.86
N VAL A 10 -9.05 8.22 -6.79
CA VAL A 10 -10.24 7.48 -7.23
C VAL A 10 -10.11 7.10 -8.71
N ARG A 11 -9.76 8.05 -9.58
CA ARG A 11 -9.57 7.77 -11.01
C ARG A 11 -8.46 6.75 -11.26
N ASP A 12 -7.34 6.84 -10.56
CA ASP A 12 -6.22 5.91 -10.72
C ASP A 12 -6.61 4.48 -10.29
N PHE A 13 -7.34 4.33 -9.18
CA PHE A 13 -7.88 3.04 -8.75
C PHE A 13 -8.93 2.47 -9.72
N GLU A 14 -9.79 3.32 -10.27
CA GLU A 14 -10.79 2.89 -11.26
C GLU A 14 -10.14 2.46 -12.58
N ALA A 15 -9.15 3.21 -13.03
CA ALA A 15 -8.36 2.88 -14.22
C ALA A 15 -7.63 1.54 -14.04
N GLU A 16 -7.07 1.28 -12.85
CA GLU A 16 -6.47 -0.03 -12.57
C GLU A 16 -7.52 -1.14 -12.61
N ARG A 17 -8.67 -0.96 -11.97
CA ARG A 17 -9.76 -1.94 -11.99
C ARG A 17 -10.17 -2.28 -13.42
N GLU A 18 -10.32 -1.28 -14.28
CA GLU A 18 -10.65 -1.46 -15.69
C GLU A 18 -9.52 -2.17 -16.46
N ARG A 19 -8.27 -1.78 -16.23
CA ARG A 19 -7.09 -2.43 -16.82
C ARG A 19 -7.05 -3.92 -16.44
N ARG A 20 -7.25 -4.24 -15.16
CA ARG A 20 -7.26 -5.61 -14.64
C ARG A 20 -8.39 -6.43 -15.26
N ALA A 21 -9.58 -5.85 -15.41
CA ALA A 21 -10.70 -6.49 -16.07
C ALA A 21 -10.42 -6.79 -17.56
N ALA A 22 -9.69 -5.91 -18.25
CA ALA A 22 -9.32 -6.10 -19.66
C ALA A 22 -8.20 -7.13 -19.86
N ILE A 23 -7.20 -7.16 -18.98
CA ILE A 23 -6.09 -8.14 -19.04
C ILE A 23 -6.55 -9.53 -18.60
N GLY A 24 -7.46 -9.61 -17.62
CA GLY A 24 -7.91 -10.87 -17.02
C GLY A 24 -6.93 -11.41 -15.98
N ASP A 25 -7.26 -12.59 -15.47
CA ASP A 25 -6.45 -13.30 -14.48
C ASP A 25 -5.17 -13.90 -15.09
N PRO A 26 -4.14 -14.19 -14.27
CA PRO A 26 -3.03 -15.04 -14.67
C PRO A 26 -3.52 -16.39 -15.21
N GLU A 27 -2.73 -17.01 -16.09
CA GLU A 27 -3.02 -18.32 -16.67
C GLU A 27 -2.77 -19.43 -15.63
N TRP A 28 -3.74 -19.64 -14.72
CA TRP A 28 -3.66 -20.62 -13.63
C TRP A 28 -3.47 -22.07 -14.14
N GLU A 29 -3.97 -22.38 -15.33
CA GLU A 29 -3.88 -23.72 -15.94
C GLU A 29 -2.43 -24.17 -16.22
N ARG A 30 -1.47 -23.22 -16.27
CA ARG A 30 -0.04 -23.55 -16.44
C ARG A 30 0.53 -24.35 -15.27
N GLY A 31 -0.14 -24.35 -14.12
CA GLY A 31 0.42 -24.89 -12.88
C GLY A 31 1.49 -23.96 -12.29
N ALA A 32 1.89 -24.26 -11.05
CA ALA A 32 2.95 -23.53 -10.36
C ALA A 32 3.84 -24.53 -9.59
N ALA A 33 5.15 -24.46 -9.81
CA ALA A 33 6.11 -25.20 -9.01
C ALA A 33 6.54 -24.37 -7.79
N LEU A 34 5.91 -24.61 -6.64
CA LEU A 34 6.19 -23.87 -5.41
C LEU A 34 7.14 -24.62 -4.48
N ASP A 35 8.24 -23.99 -4.09
CA ASP A 35 9.08 -24.49 -3.00
C ASP A 35 8.28 -24.52 -1.68
N PRO A 36 8.38 -25.58 -0.86
CA PRO A 36 7.62 -25.68 0.39
C PRO A 36 7.85 -24.53 1.38
N ALA A 37 9.04 -23.91 1.38
CA ALA A 37 9.30 -22.71 2.17
C ALA A 37 8.52 -21.51 1.64
N LEU A 38 8.45 -21.36 0.32
CA LEU A 38 7.68 -20.31 -0.32
C LEU A 38 6.18 -20.49 -0.10
N VAL A 39 5.65 -21.72 -0.19
CA VAL A 39 4.25 -22.04 0.15
C VAL A 39 3.90 -21.54 1.56
N ARG A 40 4.69 -21.92 2.57
CA ARG A 40 4.46 -21.49 3.97
C ARG A 40 4.56 -19.97 4.14
N SER A 41 5.35 -19.32 3.32
CA SER A 41 5.51 -17.86 3.34
C SER A 41 4.29 -17.16 2.74
N LEU A 42 3.89 -17.57 1.54
CA LEU A 42 2.74 -17.01 0.81
C LEU A 42 1.43 -17.26 1.56
N GLN A 43 1.29 -18.41 2.21
CA GLN A 43 0.16 -18.71 3.09
C GLN A 43 -0.06 -17.66 4.20
N ARG A 44 1.03 -17.17 4.81
CA ARG A 44 0.93 -16.15 5.87
C ARG A 44 0.63 -14.76 5.31
N PHE A 45 1.27 -14.40 4.20
CA PHE A 45 0.93 -13.15 3.51
C PHE A 45 -0.53 -13.15 3.06
N GLN A 46 -1.05 -14.26 2.54
CA GLN A 46 -2.45 -14.39 2.15
C GLN A 46 -3.43 -14.11 3.29
N VAL A 47 -3.15 -14.62 4.49
CA VAL A 47 -3.98 -14.31 5.68
C VAL A 47 -3.89 -12.83 6.06
N GLY A 48 -2.72 -12.22 5.90
CA GLY A 48 -2.53 -10.78 6.08
C GLY A 48 -3.40 -9.93 5.15
N GLU A 49 -3.52 -10.34 3.88
CA GLU A 49 -4.32 -9.65 2.86
C GLU A 49 -5.83 -9.92 2.98
N ASP A 50 -6.26 -11.02 3.62
CA ASP A 50 -7.67 -11.46 3.69
C ASP A 50 -8.54 -10.65 4.68
N GLY A 51 -8.18 -9.38 4.88
CA GLY A 51 -8.94 -8.46 5.72
C GLY A 51 -10.17 -7.91 5.00
N ASP A 52 -11.34 -8.06 5.62
CA ASP A 52 -12.63 -7.53 5.11
C ASP A 52 -12.69 -5.99 4.91
N GLY A 53 -11.71 -5.24 5.40
CA GLY A 53 -11.61 -3.78 5.30
C GLY A 53 -12.71 -3.00 6.03
N SER A 54 -13.66 -3.66 6.70
CA SER A 54 -14.88 -3.05 7.25
C SER A 54 -14.57 -1.96 8.28
N ALA A 55 -13.60 -2.22 9.15
CA ALA A 55 -13.14 -1.26 10.17
C ALA A 55 -12.53 0.00 9.55
N LEU A 56 -11.71 -0.15 8.49
CA LEU A 56 -11.06 0.95 7.79
C LEU A 56 -12.11 1.79 7.04
N ILE A 57 -13.04 1.14 6.33
CA ILE A 57 -14.15 1.80 5.63
C ILE A 57 -15.00 2.60 6.62
N GLY A 58 -15.44 1.99 7.72
CA GLY A 58 -16.26 2.68 8.73
C GLY A 58 -15.52 3.84 9.42
N LYS A 59 -14.19 3.81 9.52
CA LYS A 59 -13.41 4.95 10.00
C LYS A 59 -13.20 6.02 8.92
N ALA A 60 -13.09 5.64 7.65
CA ALA A 60 -13.02 6.57 6.52
C ALA A 60 -14.33 7.33 6.33
N ASP A 61 -15.48 6.66 6.42
CA ASP A 61 -16.80 7.30 6.35
C ASP A 61 -16.99 8.34 7.46
N ARG A 62 -16.61 7.98 8.70
CA ARG A 62 -16.66 8.90 9.86
C ARG A 62 -15.69 10.07 9.75
N ALA A 63 -14.70 10.01 8.86
CA ALA A 63 -13.78 11.11 8.65
C ALA A 63 -14.38 12.26 7.82
N GLY A 64 -15.59 12.08 7.25
CA GLY A 64 -16.36 13.15 6.61
C GLY A 64 -15.89 13.56 5.22
N ASP A 65 -15.00 12.79 4.58
CA ASP A 65 -14.56 13.00 3.20
C ASP A 65 -15.10 11.87 2.31
N PRO A 66 -16.18 12.11 1.54
CA PRO A 66 -16.80 11.06 0.73
C PRO A 66 -15.91 10.59 -0.43
N VAL A 67 -15.02 11.45 -0.95
CA VAL A 67 -14.10 11.08 -2.04
C VAL A 67 -12.99 10.18 -1.51
N TYR A 68 -12.42 10.52 -0.36
CA TYR A 68 -11.49 9.63 0.35
C TYR A 68 -12.15 8.29 0.71
N ALA A 69 -13.38 8.31 1.22
CA ALA A 69 -14.08 7.09 1.57
C ALA A 69 -14.39 6.19 0.35
N ARG A 70 -14.59 6.79 -0.83
CA ARG A 70 -14.66 6.04 -2.11
C ARG A 70 -13.31 5.43 -2.48
N ALA A 71 -12.22 6.20 -2.39
CA ALA A 71 -10.87 5.69 -2.66
C ALA A 71 -10.50 4.52 -1.73
N VAL A 72 -10.86 4.59 -0.43
CA VAL A 72 -10.64 3.50 0.53
C VAL A 72 -11.39 2.23 0.15
N ARG A 73 -12.63 2.33 -0.35
CA ARG A 73 -13.38 1.16 -0.80
C ARG A 73 -12.74 0.50 -2.02
N LEU A 74 -12.21 1.31 -2.95
CA LEU A 74 -11.49 0.80 -4.12
C LEU A 74 -10.17 0.13 -3.71
N PHE A 75 -9.40 0.76 -2.82
CA PHE A 75 -8.22 0.16 -2.19
C PHE A 75 -8.53 -1.19 -1.55
N VAL A 76 -9.56 -1.27 -0.69
CA VAL A 76 -9.97 -2.55 -0.05
C VAL A 76 -10.31 -3.63 -1.08
N ALA A 77 -10.90 -3.26 -2.23
CA ALA A 77 -11.17 -4.22 -3.30
C ALA A 77 -9.88 -4.72 -3.98
N GLU A 78 -8.82 -3.91 -4.06
CA GLU A 78 -7.49 -4.34 -4.54
C GLU A 78 -6.85 -5.34 -3.58
N GLU A 79 -6.86 -5.04 -2.27
CA GLU A 79 -6.34 -5.92 -1.21
C GLU A 79 -7.05 -7.28 -1.20
N GLN A 80 -8.39 -7.28 -1.32
CA GLN A 80 -9.18 -8.52 -1.45
C GLN A 80 -8.79 -9.31 -2.70
N ASN A 81 -8.45 -8.62 -3.78
CA ASN A 81 -7.95 -9.27 -4.98
C ASN A 81 -6.55 -9.86 -4.78
N HIS A 82 -5.68 -9.26 -3.97
CA HIS A 82 -4.38 -9.85 -3.60
C HIS A 82 -4.57 -11.16 -2.84
N ALA A 83 -5.43 -11.16 -1.81
CA ALA A 83 -5.79 -12.36 -1.06
C ALA A 83 -6.30 -13.48 -1.99
N ARG A 84 -7.18 -13.13 -2.94
CA ARG A 84 -7.71 -14.05 -3.95
C ARG A 84 -6.62 -14.61 -4.86
N MET A 85 -5.75 -13.77 -5.41
CA MET A 85 -4.66 -14.21 -6.29
C MET A 85 -3.67 -15.12 -5.57
N LEU A 86 -3.34 -14.84 -4.30
CA LEU A 86 -2.48 -15.70 -3.49
C LEU A 86 -3.14 -17.04 -3.19
N ALA A 87 -4.44 -17.06 -2.89
CA ALA A 87 -5.18 -18.30 -2.68
C ALA A 87 -5.20 -19.17 -3.96
N LEU A 88 -5.42 -18.57 -5.12
CA LEU A 88 -5.37 -19.26 -6.41
C LEU A 88 -3.97 -19.76 -6.75
N LEU A 89 -2.93 -18.96 -6.49
CA LEU A 89 -1.54 -19.37 -6.68
C LEU A 89 -1.17 -20.58 -5.81
N LEU A 90 -1.56 -20.56 -4.53
CA LEU A 90 -1.36 -21.67 -3.61
C LEU A 90 -2.09 -22.94 -4.11
N ALA A 91 -3.37 -22.80 -4.49
CA ALA A 91 -4.15 -23.92 -5.01
C ALA A 91 -3.54 -24.51 -6.29
N THR A 92 -3.05 -23.65 -7.18
CA THR A 92 -2.36 -24.03 -8.42
C THR A 92 -1.06 -24.79 -8.15
N GLY A 93 -0.36 -24.47 -7.05
CA GLY A 93 0.80 -25.22 -6.57
C GLY A 93 0.47 -26.41 -5.65
N GLY A 94 -0.80 -26.82 -5.55
CA GLY A 94 -1.24 -27.97 -4.75
C GLY A 94 -1.29 -27.72 -3.24
N ALA A 95 -1.34 -26.46 -2.80
CA ALA A 95 -1.41 -26.06 -1.40
C ALA A 95 -2.72 -25.31 -1.07
N GLY A 96 -3.22 -25.47 0.17
CA GLY A 96 -4.36 -24.69 0.67
C GLY A 96 -3.93 -23.36 1.31
N THR A 97 -4.90 -22.50 1.61
CA THR A 97 -4.70 -21.34 2.48
C THR A 97 -4.64 -21.74 3.95
N LEU A 98 -4.21 -20.82 4.82
CA LEU A 98 -4.33 -21.00 6.27
C LEU A 98 -5.67 -20.41 6.74
N ALA A 99 -6.33 -21.07 7.69
CA ALA A 99 -7.54 -20.52 8.32
C ALA A 99 -7.25 -19.28 9.20
N GLY A 100 -5.96 -19.04 9.51
CA GLY A 100 -5.49 -17.88 10.26
C GLY A 100 -4.06 -18.07 10.78
N HIS A 101 -3.40 -16.97 11.13
CA HIS A 101 -2.13 -16.98 11.84
C HIS A 101 -2.20 -16.03 13.04
N TRP A 102 -1.55 -16.39 14.15
CA TRP A 102 -1.66 -15.66 15.42
C TRP A 102 -1.04 -14.26 15.36
N SER A 103 0.02 -14.06 14.56
CA SER A 103 0.58 -12.73 14.30
C SER A 103 -0.45 -11.83 13.64
N ASP A 104 -1.28 -12.39 12.77
CA ASP A 104 -2.27 -11.65 12.00
C ASP A 104 -3.43 -11.25 12.90
N ALA A 105 -3.81 -12.10 13.85
CA ALA A 105 -4.76 -11.74 14.90
C ALA A 105 -4.26 -10.55 15.75
N VAL A 106 -2.95 -10.47 16.05
CA VAL A 106 -2.34 -9.34 16.78
C VAL A 106 -2.29 -8.09 15.91
N PHE A 107 -1.88 -8.20 14.64
CA PHE A 107 -1.87 -7.08 13.70
C PHE A 107 -3.28 -6.53 13.45
N VAL A 108 -4.26 -7.41 13.23
CA VAL A 108 -5.68 -7.07 13.08
C VAL A 108 -6.21 -6.41 14.35
N ARG A 109 -5.83 -6.91 15.53
CA ARG A 109 -6.23 -6.30 16.81
C ARG A 109 -5.61 -4.90 16.97
N LEU A 110 -4.31 -4.74 16.74
CA LEU A 110 -3.63 -3.44 16.79
C LEU A 110 -4.24 -2.44 15.79
N ARG A 111 -4.59 -2.91 14.58
CA ARG A 111 -5.27 -2.13 13.53
C ARG A 111 -6.66 -1.65 13.96
N ARG A 112 -7.42 -2.51 14.65
CA ARG A 112 -8.83 -2.24 15.00
C ARG A 112 -9.02 -1.41 16.27
N LEU A 113 -8.07 -1.39 17.20
CA LEU A 113 -8.25 -0.81 18.54
C LEU A 113 -8.26 0.73 18.64
N LEU A 114 -7.86 1.46 17.59
CA LEU A 114 -7.65 2.92 17.66
C LEU A 114 -8.27 3.67 16.47
N GLY A 115 -8.32 5.01 16.53
CA GLY A 115 -8.88 5.86 15.46
C GLY A 115 -8.12 5.75 14.11
N LEU A 116 -8.69 6.34 13.05
CA LEU A 116 -8.21 6.21 11.66
C LEU A 116 -6.70 6.45 11.49
N ARG A 117 -6.13 7.45 12.19
CA ARG A 117 -4.70 7.78 12.11
C ARG A 117 -3.81 6.60 12.49
N VAL A 118 -4.12 5.90 13.58
CA VAL A 118 -3.28 4.79 14.06
C VAL A 118 -3.47 3.57 13.18
N GLU A 119 -4.70 3.30 12.75
CA GLU A 119 -4.97 2.24 11.77
C GLU A 119 -4.16 2.45 10.49
N LEU A 120 -4.10 3.67 9.95
CA LEU A 120 -3.29 3.98 8.76
C LEU A 120 -1.78 3.88 9.03
N LEU A 121 -1.30 4.23 10.22
CA LEU A 121 0.12 4.05 10.57
C LEU A 121 0.49 2.56 10.61
N VAL A 122 -0.37 1.71 11.18
CA VAL A 122 -0.16 0.26 11.21
C VAL A 122 -0.27 -0.33 9.81
N LEU A 123 -1.27 0.07 9.02
CA LEU A 123 -1.43 -0.35 7.62
C LEU A 123 -0.18 0.01 6.80
N MET A 124 0.31 1.23 6.93
CA MET A 124 1.54 1.69 6.25
C MET A 124 2.79 0.87 6.62
N VAL A 125 2.84 0.23 7.80
CA VAL A 125 3.91 -0.73 8.11
C VAL A 125 3.78 -1.97 7.24
N ALA A 126 2.58 -2.54 7.10
CA ALA A 126 2.32 -3.72 6.28
C ALA A 126 2.68 -3.45 4.81
N GLU A 127 2.15 -2.37 4.23
CA GLU A 127 2.43 -1.86 2.88
C GLU A 127 3.94 -1.74 2.60
N ALA A 128 4.69 -1.13 3.52
CA ALA A 128 6.13 -0.93 3.36
C ALA A 128 6.92 -2.26 3.38
N VAL A 129 6.43 -3.26 4.13
CA VAL A 129 7.01 -4.61 4.17
C VAL A 129 6.60 -5.42 2.95
N ALA A 130 5.32 -5.38 2.57
CA ALA A 130 4.75 -6.01 1.38
C ALA A 130 5.51 -5.61 0.11
N LEU A 131 5.75 -4.30 -0.08
CA LEU A 131 6.51 -3.78 -1.21
C LEU A 131 7.93 -4.38 -1.33
N ARG A 132 8.58 -4.72 -0.21
CA ARG A 132 9.90 -5.37 -0.21
C ARG A 132 9.78 -6.87 -0.40
N TYR A 133 8.78 -7.48 0.22
CA TYR A 133 8.51 -8.91 0.11
C TYR A 133 8.12 -9.31 -1.31
N TYR A 134 7.11 -8.67 -1.91
CA TYR A 134 6.68 -8.99 -3.27
C TYR A 134 7.73 -8.63 -4.32
N ARG A 135 8.59 -7.63 -4.08
CA ARG A 135 9.77 -7.41 -4.92
C ARG A 135 10.74 -8.59 -4.86
N ALA A 136 11.03 -9.12 -3.67
CA ALA A 136 11.87 -10.31 -3.52
C ALA A 136 11.23 -11.55 -4.19
N VAL A 137 9.91 -11.72 -4.09
CA VAL A 137 9.21 -12.83 -4.76
C VAL A 137 9.26 -12.67 -6.28
N ARG A 138 8.91 -11.49 -6.81
CA ARG A 138 8.92 -11.20 -8.24
C ARG A 138 10.30 -11.41 -8.86
N ASP A 139 11.35 -10.92 -8.21
CA ASP A 139 12.71 -10.93 -8.76
C ASP A 139 13.43 -12.27 -8.54
N GLY A 140 13.02 -13.04 -7.53
CA GLY A 140 13.71 -14.26 -7.09
C GLY A 140 12.98 -15.57 -7.36
N ALA A 141 11.69 -15.54 -7.73
CA ALA A 141 10.93 -16.76 -8.00
C ALA A 141 11.35 -17.37 -9.35
N PRO A 142 11.70 -18.67 -9.38
CA PRO A 142 12.01 -19.35 -10.65
C PRO A 142 10.76 -19.63 -11.49
N ASP A 143 9.60 -19.74 -10.84
CA ASP A 143 8.32 -20.00 -11.50
C ASP A 143 7.72 -18.69 -12.05
N PRO A 144 7.39 -18.63 -13.36
CA PRO A 144 6.93 -17.40 -14.00
C PRO A 144 5.54 -16.97 -13.51
N LEU A 145 4.65 -17.90 -13.13
CA LEU A 145 3.33 -17.57 -12.61
C LEU A 145 3.45 -16.93 -11.22
N VAL A 146 4.38 -17.42 -10.38
CA VAL A 146 4.69 -16.79 -9.08
C VAL A 146 5.23 -15.37 -9.28
N ALA A 147 6.19 -15.20 -10.20
CA ALA A 147 6.78 -13.90 -10.48
C ALA A 147 5.72 -12.91 -11.03
N GLU A 148 4.82 -13.38 -11.88
CA GLU A 148 3.71 -12.59 -12.42
C GLU A 148 2.74 -12.14 -11.33
N VAL A 149 2.26 -13.06 -10.47
CA VAL A 149 1.35 -12.74 -9.37
C VAL A 149 1.98 -11.73 -8.41
N ALA A 150 3.23 -11.97 -7.99
CA ALA A 150 3.96 -11.04 -7.13
C ALA A 150 4.20 -9.69 -7.81
N GLY A 151 4.43 -9.67 -9.12
CA GLY A 151 4.57 -8.44 -9.90
C GLY A 151 3.28 -7.62 -9.96
N ARG A 152 2.12 -8.26 -10.12
CA ARG A 152 0.81 -7.61 -10.10
C ARG A 152 0.52 -6.99 -8.73
N ILE A 153 0.72 -7.77 -7.65
CA ILE A 153 0.53 -7.27 -6.28
C ILE A 153 1.49 -6.10 -6.00
N LEU A 154 2.78 -6.28 -6.31
CA LEU A 154 3.79 -5.22 -6.11
C LEU A 154 3.44 -3.91 -6.81
N ALA A 155 2.87 -3.97 -8.02
CA ALA A 155 2.44 -2.77 -8.75
C ALA A 155 1.30 -2.02 -8.04
N ASP A 156 0.45 -2.74 -7.31
CA ASP A 156 -0.63 -2.16 -6.51
C ASP A 156 -0.07 -1.52 -5.23
N GLU A 157 0.81 -2.22 -4.51
CA GLU A 157 1.53 -1.71 -3.33
C GLU A 157 2.28 -0.39 -3.64
N GLU A 158 2.90 -0.30 -4.83
CA GLU A 158 3.60 0.91 -5.28
C GLU A 158 2.66 2.13 -5.42
N ARG A 159 1.36 1.91 -5.64
CA ARG A 159 0.32 2.98 -5.66
C ARG A 159 -0.31 3.21 -4.30
N HIS A 160 -0.48 2.17 -3.48
CA HIS A 160 -1.06 2.26 -2.14
C HIS A 160 -0.21 3.10 -1.18
N VAL A 161 1.12 2.91 -1.24
CA VAL A 161 2.09 3.65 -0.41
C VAL A 161 1.94 5.18 -0.50
N PRO A 162 1.98 5.82 -1.70
CA PRO A 162 1.80 7.27 -1.80
C PRO A 162 0.38 7.73 -1.45
N PHE A 163 -0.66 6.92 -1.70
CA PHE A 163 -2.03 7.18 -1.24
C PHE A 163 -2.10 7.31 0.29
N HIS A 164 -1.52 6.36 1.02
CA HIS A 164 -1.46 6.39 2.48
C HIS A 164 -0.55 7.49 3.00
N CYS A 165 0.58 7.77 2.35
CA CYS A 165 1.44 8.90 2.72
C CYS A 165 0.68 10.23 2.65
N ARG A 166 -0.15 10.45 1.62
CA ARG A 166 -0.99 11.65 1.52
C ARG A 166 -1.97 11.72 2.69
N ARG A 167 -2.71 10.65 2.98
CA ARG A 167 -3.71 10.66 4.05
C ARG A 167 -3.08 10.84 5.43
N LEU A 168 -1.94 10.19 5.68
CA LEU A 168 -1.18 10.34 6.92
C LEU A 168 -0.64 11.76 7.09
N ARG A 169 -0.25 12.43 6.00
CA ARG A 169 0.13 13.85 6.02
C ARG A 169 -1.00 14.74 6.49
N GLU A 170 -2.19 14.57 5.94
CA GLU A 170 -3.39 15.30 6.38
C GLU A 170 -3.71 14.99 7.85
N ALA A 171 -3.62 13.71 8.26
CA ALA A 171 -3.91 13.29 9.62
C ALA A 171 -2.88 13.80 10.65
N LEU A 172 -1.62 14.00 10.26
CA LEU A 172 -0.55 14.49 11.13
C LEU A 172 -0.39 16.02 11.10
N ALA A 173 -0.89 16.71 10.06
CA ALA A 173 -0.76 18.15 9.90
C ALA A 173 -1.20 18.98 11.12
N PRO A 174 -2.28 18.65 11.85
CA PRO A 174 -2.71 19.39 13.04
C PRO A 174 -1.74 19.29 14.22
N LEU A 175 -0.85 18.30 14.25
CA LEU A 175 0.10 18.11 15.34
C LEU A 175 1.28 19.08 15.20
N PRO A 176 1.87 19.58 16.31
CA PRO A 176 3.08 20.37 16.24
C PRO A 176 4.26 19.55 15.68
N ALA A 177 5.24 20.23 15.07
CA ALA A 177 6.40 19.60 14.43
C ALA A 177 7.12 18.52 15.28
N PRO A 178 7.41 18.73 16.58
CA PRO A 178 8.02 17.68 17.41
C PRO A 178 7.12 16.44 17.54
N ALA A 179 5.80 16.62 17.69
CA ALA A 179 4.86 15.50 17.78
C ALA A 179 4.75 14.72 16.47
N ARG A 180 4.75 15.40 15.31
CA ARG A 180 4.82 14.72 14.00
C ARG A 180 6.10 13.89 13.87
N ARG A 181 7.23 14.46 14.28
CA ARG A 181 8.52 13.75 14.24
C ARG A 181 8.50 12.52 15.15
N ALA A 182 8.02 12.67 16.38
CA ALA A 182 7.89 11.56 17.33
C ALA A 182 6.99 10.44 16.77
N ALA A 183 5.82 10.78 16.21
CA ALA A 183 4.94 9.80 15.58
C ALA A 183 5.61 9.04 14.44
N THR A 184 6.35 9.75 13.55
CA THR A 184 7.07 9.08 12.46
C THR A 184 8.26 8.25 12.94
N LEU A 185 8.96 8.66 14.00
CA LEU A 185 10.04 7.86 14.60
C LEU A 185 9.50 6.58 15.24
N ALA A 186 8.38 6.68 15.96
CA ALA A 186 7.69 5.52 16.52
C ALA A 186 7.27 4.55 15.40
N TRP A 187 6.70 5.07 14.31
CA TRP A 187 6.37 4.26 13.13
C TRP A 187 7.62 3.60 12.50
N GLN A 188 8.75 4.31 12.38
CA GLN A 188 9.99 3.70 11.88
C GLN A 188 10.49 2.57 12.78
N GLY A 189 10.35 2.71 14.11
CA GLY A 189 10.65 1.64 15.07
C GLY A 189 9.74 0.42 14.91
N LEU A 190 8.43 0.65 14.72
CA LEU A 190 7.47 -0.42 14.43
C LEU A 190 7.81 -1.15 13.12
N LEU A 191 8.13 -0.39 12.06
CA LEU A 191 8.56 -0.95 10.77
C LEU A 191 9.84 -1.77 10.89
N ALA A 192 10.82 -1.30 11.67
CA ALA A 192 12.04 -2.04 11.95
C ALA A 192 11.75 -3.39 12.62
N GLY A 193 10.87 -3.39 13.63
CA GLY A 193 10.43 -4.60 14.32
C GLY A 193 9.70 -5.57 13.39
N ALA A 194 8.71 -5.08 12.64
CA ALA A 194 7.95 -5.89 11.68
C ALA A 194 8.86 -6.48 10.59
N GLY A 195 9.76 -5.69 10.02
CA GLY A 195 10.73 -6.14 9.03
C GLY A 195 11.70 -7.21 9.57
N ALA A 196 12.08 -7.12 10.84
CA ALA A 196 12.91 -8.15 11.49
C ALA A 196 12.13 -9.45 11.72
N VAL A 197 10.87 -9.36 12.19
CA VAL A 197 9.99 -10.53 12.35
C VAL A 197 9.81 -11.25 11.01
N VAL A 198 9.47 -10.50 9.94
CA VAL A 198 9.31 -11.08 8.61
C VAL A 198 10.61 -11.71 8.11
N ALA A 199 11.76 -11.07 8.31
CA ALA A 199 13.05 -11.64 7.92
C ALA A 199 13.35 -12.98 8.63
N VAL A 200 12.93 -13.12 9.90
CA VAL A 200 13.10 -14.36 10.66
C VAL A 200 12.14 -15.42 10.17
N ASP A 201 10.84 -15.12 10.20
CA ASP A 201 9.74 -16.07 9.93
C ASP A 201 9.73 -16.55 8.48
N HIS A 202 10.05 -15.66 7.54
CA HIS A 202 10.08 -15.94 6.11
C HIS A 202 11.50 -16.21 5.60
N GLY A 203 12.49 -16.30 6.50
CA GLY A 203 13.90 -16.48 6.15
C GLY A 203 14.21 -17.62 5.17
N PRO A 204 13.63 -18.83 5.33
CA PRO A 204 13.83 -19.91 4.38
C PRO A 204 13.29 -19.58 2.97
N ALA A 205 12.15 -18.92 2.87
CA ALA A 205 11.58 -18.47 1.59
C ALA A 205 12.42 -17.34 0.98
N LEU A 206 12.80 -16.34 1.78
CA LEU A 206 13.68 -15.26 1.33
C LEU A 206 15.00 -15.80 0.77
N ARG A 207 15.61 -16.78 1.45
CA ARG A 207 16.83 -17.45 0.98
C ARG A 207 16.60 -18.19 -0.33
N HIS A 208 15.47 -18.88 -0.50
CA HIS A 208 15.09 -19.52 -1.76
C HIS A 208 14.98 -18.50 -2.90
N LEU A 209 14.49 -17.30 -2.60
CA LEU A 209 14.38 -16.15 -3.53
C LEU A 209 15.71 -15.38 -3.71
N GLY A 210 16.83 -15.88 -3.17
CA GLY A 210 18.15 -15.22 -3.28
C GLY A 210 18.35 -14.02 -2.36
N VAL A 211 17.43 -13.75 -1.43
CA VAL A 211 17.51 -12.61 -0.50
C VAL A 211 17.91 -13.06 0.90
N GLY A 212 19.03 -12.52 1.40
CA GLY A 212 19.45 -12.75 2.79
C GLY A 212 18.59 -11.97 3.79
N ARG A 213 18.34 -12.53 4.98
CA ARG A 213 17.58 -11.88 6.06
C ARG A 213 18.05 -10.46 6.37
N ARG A 214 19.37 -10.28 6.51
CA ARG A 214 19.99 -8.97 6.77
C ARG A 214 19.76 -7.98 5.62
N GLY A 215 19.84 -8.46 4.37
CA GLY A 215 19.56 -7.66 3.19
C GLY A 215 18.11 -7.18 3.18
N PHE A 216 17.16 -8.10 3.40
CA PHE A 216 15.75 -7.76 3.51
C PHE A 216 15.48 -6.71 4.59
N THR A 217 15.97 -6.93 5.82
CA THR A 217 15.77 -5.95 6.91
C THR A 217 16.43 -4.61 6.59
N ALA A 218 17.63 -4.59 6.00
CA ALA A 218 18.29 -3.35 5.59
C ALA A 218 17.50 -2.59 4.52
N ASP A 219 16.87 -3.29 3.56
CA ASP A 219 16.05 -2.68 2.51
C ASP A 219 14.76 -2.08 3.07
N VAL A 220 14.10 -2.79 4.00
CA VAL A 220 12.95 -2.25 4.76
C VAL A 220 13.37 -0.99 5.52
N LEU A 221 14.47 -1.03 6.27
CA LEU A 221 14.96 0.13 7.03
C LEU A 221 15.33 1.32 6.14
N ARG A 222 15.95 1.08 4.98
CA ARG A 222 16.33 2.13 4.02
C ARG A 222 15.11 2.87 3.48
N SER A 223 13.98 2.17 3.32
CA SER A 223 12.72 2.77 2.87
C SER A 223 12.05 3.67 3.92
N SER A 224 12.35 3.45 5.21
CA SER A 224 11.66 4.10 6.32
C SER A 224 11.82 5.62 6.35
N GLY A 225 13.02 6.14 6.05
CA GLY A 225 13.33 7.57 6.09
C GLY A 225 12.57 8.40 5.04
N PRO A 226 12.61 8.03 3.75
CA PRO A 226 11.78 8.63 2.71
C PRO A 226 10.28 8.59 3.03
N LEU A 227 9.73 7.45 3.46
CA LEU A 227 8.32 7.31 3.82
C LEU A 227 7.94 8.19 5.01
N ALA A 228 8.76 8.18 6.06
CA ALA A 228 8.59 9.04 7.22
C ALA A 228 8.57 10.53 6.85
N ARG A 229 9.40 10.96 5.88
CA ARG A 229 9.38 12.33 5.36
C ARG A 229 8.09 12.61 4.59
N ALA A 230 7.66 11.69 3.72
CA ALA A 230 6.44 11.85 2.92
C ALA A 230 5.18 11.99 3.79
N MET A 231 5.11 11.25 4.90
CA MET A 231 4.01 11.30 5.88
C MET A 231 3.97 12.59 6.70
N ARG A 232 5.11 13.27 6.94
CA ARG A 232 5.16 14.49 7.78
C ARG A 232 5.42 15.78 7.03
N ALA A 233 5.63 15.70 5.71
CA ALA A 233 5.86 16.86 4.87
C ALA A 233 4.77 17.90 5.10
N ALA A 234 5.13 19.18 5.15
CA ALA A 234 4.10 20.22 5.17
C ALA A 234 3.26 20.11 3.89
N PRO A 235 1.96 20.44 3.91
CA PRO A 235 1.23 20.66 2.68
C PRO A 235 2.02 21.69 1.85
N ALA A 236 2.24 21.41 0.56
CA ALA A 236 2.80 22.43 -0.32
C ALA A 236 1.88 23.66 -0.24
N ALA A 237 2.45 24.85 -0.08
CA ALA A 237 1.69 26.08 -0.27
C ALA A 237 1.03 25.99 -1.65
N ALA A 238 -0.27 26.26 -1.75
CA ALA A 238 -0.93 26.34 -3.05
C ALA A 238 -0.09 27.27 -3.94
N PRO A 239 0.15 26.92 -5.22
CA PRO A 239 0.84 27.84 -6.12
C PRO A 239 0.09 29.17 -6.07
N ALA A 240 0.80 30.26 -5.75
CA ALA A 240 0.21 31.59 -5.76
C ALA A 240 -0.48 31.77 -7.11
N ALA A 241 -1.76 32.13 -7.09
CA ALA A 241 -2.51 32.40 -8.31
C ALA A 241 -1.69 33.38 -9.16
N ALA A 242 -1.40 32.99 -10.40
CA ALA A 242 -0.69 33.86 -11.32
C ALA A 242 -1.44 35.19 -11.38
N PRO A 243 -0.73 36.34 -11.34
CA PRO A 243 -1.38 37.64 -11.43
C PRO A 243 -2.23 37.68 -12.70
N ALA A 244 -3.49 38.10 -12.57
CA ALA A 244 -4.41 38.20 -13.69
C ALA A 244 -3.76 39.04 -14.80
N PRO A 245 -3.87 38.63 -16.08
CA PRO A 245 -3.33 39.43 -17.18
C PRO A 245 -3.97 40.81 -17.15
N ALA A 246 -3.14 41.84 -17.29
CA ALA A 246 -3.60 43.23 -17.34
C ALA A 246 -4.65 43.41 -18.44
N PRO A 247 -5.71 44.21 -18.20
CA PRO A 247 -6.75 44.43 -19.19
C PRO A 247 -6.15 45.01 -20.47
N ALA A 248 -6.48 44.39 -21.60
CA ALA A 248 -6.06 44.86 -22.92
C ALA A 248 -6.58 46.29 -23.14
N ALA A 249 -5.68 47.18 -23.57
CA ALA A 249 -6.03 48.56 -23.91
C ALA A 249 -7.08 48.58 -25.04
N PRO A 250 -8.08 49.48 -24.98
CA PRO A 250 -9.11 49.55 -26.01
C PRO A 250 -8.49 49.95 -27.35
N ALA A 251 -8.82 49.19 -28.39
CA ALA A 251 -8.47 49.51 -29.76
C ALA A 251 -9.09 50.85 -30.14
N GLY A 252 -8.25 51.83 -30.47
CA GLY A 252 -8.68 53.13 -30.94
C GLY A 252 -9.51 53.00 -32.22
N SER A 253 -10.71 53.59 -32.18
CA SER A 253 -11.56 53.81 -33.35
C SER A 253 -10.85 54.74 -34.34
N ALA A 254 -10.49 54.21 -35.51
CA ALA A 254 -10.17 55.05 -36.67
C ALA A 254 -11.48 55.64 -37.20
N GLY A 255 -11.64 56.95 -37.05
CA GLY A 255 -12.69 57.73 -37.70
C GLY A 255 -12.14 58.43 -38.95
N VAL A 256 -12.90 58.27 -40.04
CA VAL A 256 -13.02 59.07 -41.28
C VAL A 256 -11.74 59.38 -42.06
#